data_AF-A0A267MMN6-F1
#
_entry.id   AF-A0A267MMN6-F1
#
_cell.length_a   1.000
_cell.length_b   1.000
_cell.length_c   1.000
_cell.angle_alpha   90.00
_cell.angle_beta   90.00
_cell.angle_gamma   90.00
#
_symmetry.space_group_name_H-M   'P 1'
#
loop_
_entity.id
_entity.type
_entity.pdbx_description
1 polymer ?
#
loop_
_entity_poly.entity_id
_entity_poly.type
_entity_poly.pdbx_seq_one_letter_code
_entity_poly.pdbx_strand_id
1 'polypeptide(L)'
;MTNTFNIILGKDKYILLMSEDRNNNKTNIQLKKNHDDRPVTLYYTSLNYVGVKIYNKVWNVTNDHVVVFYSEPEGNGEFISYDVLGIKEKVPRILIGEKALFQGTVFFYDTRLIRGVGNKFKVWSMDHNKFAFKPFIIPPYPNAHIIRYGIDSKGNVYVHPYNESIKIGSIVQLLKKDLNNYTDRTLISSIPPNCVKYMRAGLFKVNSKGSAKITIIPQGYDLDRSKDINLNIY
;
A
#
# COMPACT_ATOMS: atom_id res chain seq x y z
N MET A 1 13.54 11.80 -17.04
CA MET A 1 12.62 11.12 -17.99
C MET A 1 11.23 11.66 -17.75
N THR A 2 10.44 11.93 -18.81
CA THR A 2 9.08 12.48 -18.68
C THR A 2 8.08 11.49 -19.24
N ASN A 3 7.09 11.12 -18.42
CA ASN A 3 5.99 10.24 -18.77
C ASN A 3 4.68 11.03 -18.86
N THR A 4 3.80 10.62 -19.78
CA THR A 4 2.50 11.25 -19.99
C THR A 4 1.40 10.22 -19.80
N PHE A 5 0.36 10.57 -19.04
CA PHE A 5 -0.76 9.69 -18.73
C PHE A 5 -2.09 10.39 -19.02
N ASN A 6 -3.03 9.68 -19.64
CA ASN A 6 -4.42 10.11 -19.69
C ASN A 6 -5.12 9.64 -18.42
N ILE A 7 -5.73 10.57 -17.68
CA ILE A 7 -6.41 10.27 -16.42
C ILE A 7 -7.79 10.93 -16.38
N ILE A 8 -8.65 10.38 -15.52
CA ILE A 8 -9.95 10.94 -15.20
C ILE A 8 -9.87 11.56 -13.80
N LEU A 9 -10.29 12.80 -13.64
CA LEU A 9 -10.36 13.45 -12.32
C LEU A 9 -11.74 14.09 -12.17
N GLY A 10 -12.49 13.67 -11.17
CA GLY A 10 -13.91 13.94 -11.19
C GLY A 10 -14.57 13.27 -12.41
N LYS A 11 -15.35 14.04 -13.16
CA LYS A 11 -16.00 13.59 -14.42
C LYS A 11 -15.21 13.92 -15.69
N ASP A 12 -14.11 14.64 -15.56
CA ASP A 12 -13.38 15.21 -16.69
C ASP A 12 -12.10 14.41 -16.99
N LYS A 13 -11.68 14.44 -18.26
CA LYS A 13 -10.41 13.87 -18.73
C LYS A 13 -9.30 14.92 -18.68
N TYR A 14 -8.11 14.49 -18.28
CA TYR A 14 -6.93 15.33 -18.16
C TYR A 14 -5.68 14.60 -18.64
N ILE A 15 -4.65 15.38 -18.95
CA ILE A 15 -3.30 14.89 -19.22
C ILE A 15 -2.45 15.12 -17.97
N LEU A 16 -1.90 14.05 -17.42
CA LEU A 16 -0.91 14.08 -16.35
C LEU A 16 0.48 13.96 -16.95
N LEU A 17 1.37 14.90 -16.62
CA LEU A 17 2.78 14.85 -16.95
C LEU A 17 3.56 14.55 -15.67
N MET A 18 4.44 13.56 -15.71
CA MET A 18 5.30 13.18 -14.60
C MET A 18 6.74 13.20 -15.07
N SER A 19 7.60 14.00 -14.43
CA SER A 19 9.02 14.04 -14.73
C SER A 19 9.87 13.73 -13.51
N GLU A 20 10.78 12.79 -13.66
CA GLU A 20 11.72 12.41 -12.60
C GLU A 20 13.06 13.12 -12.79
N ASP A 21 13.50 13.79 -11.73
CA ASP A 21 14.85 14.29 -11.52
C ASP A 21 15.56 13.39 -10.51
N ARG A 22 16.33 12.44 -11.03
CA ARG A 22 17.05 11.45 -10.21
C ARG A 22 18.24 12.04 -9.45
N ASN A 23 18.79 13.17 -9.91
CA ASN A 23 19.91 13.81 -9.23
C ASN A 23 19.47 14.44 -7.92
N ASN A 24 18.25 15.01 -7.91
CA ASN A 24 17.67 15.65 -6.73
C ASN A 24 16.68 14.75 -5.98
N ASN A 25 16.53 13.49 -6.40
CA ASN A 25 15.53 12.54 -5.90
C ASN A 25 14.11 13.15 -5.86
N LYS A 26 13.66 13.72 -6.97
CA LYS A 26 12.36 14.41 -7.08
C LYS A 26 11.53 13.91 -8.25
N THR A 27 10.23 13.84 -8.04
CA THR A 27 9.25 13.66 -9.10
C THR A 27 8.34 14.88 -9.17
N ASN A 28 8.34 15.56 -10.31
CA ASN A 28 7.43 16.66 -10.58
C ASN A 28 6.20 16.13 -11.30
N ILE A 29 5.03 16.58 -10.84
CA ILE A 29 3.74 16.14 -11.35
C ILE A 29 2.95 17.37 -11.79
N GLN A 30 2.47 17.36 -13.02
CA GLN A 30 1.66 18.43 -13.58
C GLN A 30 0.36 17.86 -14.17
N LEU A 31 -0.75 18.52 -13.89
CA LEU A 31 -2.03 18.23 -14.51
C LEU A 31 -2.37 19.32 -15.53
N LYS A 32 -2.63 18.92 -16.77
CA LYS A 32 -3.04 19.81 -17.85
C LYS A 32 -4.42 19.44 -18.38
N LYS A 33 -5.22 20.44 -18.72
CA LYS A 33 -6.47 20.29 -19.49
C LYS A 33 -6.34 21.10 -20.77
N ASN A 34 -6.83 20.57 -21.88
CA ASN A 34 -6.97 21.34 -23.10
C ASN A 34 -8.23 22.21 -22.97
N HIS A 35 -8.05 23.52 -23.06
CA HIS A 35 -9.12 24.50 -23.13
C HIS A 35 -8.91 25.28 -24.42
N ASP A 36 -9.89 25.23 -25.34
CA ASP A 36 -9.83 25.91 -26.65
C ASP A 36 -8.50 25.63 -27.41
N ASP A 37 -8.13 24.36 -27.53
CA ASP A 37 -6.89 23.87 -28.16
C ASP A 37 -5.57 24.41 -27.54
N ARG A 38 -5.64 25.03 -26.36
CA ARG A 38 -4.46 25.46 -25.58
C ARG A 38 -4.33 24.63 -24.30
N PRO A 39 -3.15 24.03 -24.02
CA PRO A 39 -2.94 23.31 -22.78
C PRO A 39 -2.79 24.29 -21.62
N VAL A 40 -3.68 24.19 -20.62
CA VAL A 40 -3.61 24.96 -19.37
C VAL A 40 -3.19 24.04 -18.23
N THR A 41 -2.17 24.44 -17.47
CA THR A 41 -1.76 23.74 -16.24
C THR A 41 -2.72 24.10 -15.10
N LEU A 42 -3.38 23.10 -14.54
CA LEU A 42 -4.37 23.27 -13.47
C LEU A 42 -3.84 22.88 -12.09
N TYR A 43 -2.80 22.05 -12.04
CA TYR A 43 -2.17 21.60 -10.81
C TYR A 43 -0.70 21.25 -11.06
N TYR A 44 0.14 21.54 -10.06
CA TYR A 44 1.56 21.23 -10.06
C TYR A 44 1.99 20.86 -8.63
N THR A 45 2.78 19.80 -8.47
CA THR A 45 3.45 19.46 -7.21
C THR A 45 4.80 18.79 -7.46
N SER A 46 5.64 18.75 -6.44
CA SER A 46 6.92 18.04 -6.45
C SER A 46 6.99 17.13 -5.23
N LEU A 47 7.25 15.84 -5.46
CA LEU A 47 7.46 14.83 -4.42
C LEU A 47 8.96 14.55 -4.29
N ASN A 48 9.46 14.45 -3.06
CA ASN A 48 10.88 14.19 -2.77
C ASN A 48 11.26 12.70 -2.91
N TYR A 49 10.73 12.05 -3.94
CA TYR A 49 10.99 10.65 -4.27
C TYR A 49 10.96 10.47 -5.79
N VAL A 50 11.77 9.55 -6.30
CA VAL A 50 11.64 8.97 -7.64
C VAL A 50 10.76 7.72 -7.60
N GLY A 51 10.34 7.20 -8.76
CA GLY A 51 9.58 5.95 -8.81
C GLY A 51 8.16 6.09 -8.27
N VAL A 52 7.50 7.24 -8.50
CA VAL A 52 6.12 7.45 -8.08
C VAL A 52 5.18 6.61 -8.95
N LYS A 53 4.33 5.79 -8.31
CA LYS A 53 3.22 5.09 -8.94
C LYS A 53 1.93 5.89 -8.84
N ILE A 54 1.05 5.65 -9.80
CA ILE A 54 -0.25 6.32 -9.88
C ILE A 54 -1.41 5.31 -9.86
N TYR A 55 -2.45 5.62 -9.10
CA TYR A 55 -3.76 5.00 -9.26
C TYR A 55 -4.74 6.03 -9.83
N ASN A 56 -5.49 5.66 -10.86
CA ASN A 56 -6.62 6.44 -11.32
C ASN A 56 -7.90 5.60 -11.23
N LYS A 57 -8.69 5.81 -10.17
CA LYS A 57 -9.82 4.94 -9.80
C LYS A 57 -10.94 5.74 -9.12
N VAL A 58 -12.15 5.19 -9.17
CA VAL A 58 -13.29 5.68 -8.38
C VAL A 58 -13.06 5.37 -6.90
N TRP A 59 -13.20 6.41 -6.08
CA TRP A 59 -13.14 6.29 -4.63
C TRP A 59 -14.52 6.48 -4.01
N ASN A 60 -14.97 5.49 -3.24
CA ASN A 60 -16.30 5.48 -2.63
C ASN A 60 -16.55 6.64 -1.65
N VAL A 61 -15.49 7.23 -1.07
CA VAL A 61 -15.63 8.34 -0.13
C VAL A 61 -16.06 9.63 -0.83
N THR A 62 -15.58 9.86 -2.05
CA THR A 62 -15.95 11.02 -2.87
C THR A 62 -17.01 10.71 -3.92
N ASN A 63 -17.30 9.42 -4.15
CA ASN A 63 -18.13 8.92 -5.26
C ASN A 63 -17.66 9.41 -6.64
N ASP A 64 -16.35 9.54 -6.81
CA ASP A 64 -15.77 10.08 -8.04
C ASP A 64 -14.36 9.54 -8.33
N HIS A 65 -13.85 9.75 -9.54
CA HIS A 65 -12.47 9.42 -9.89
C HIS A 65 -11.48 10.34 -9.17
N VAL A 66 -10.53 9.71 -8.51
CA VAL A 66 -9.37 10.37 -7.90
C VAL A 66 -8.09 9.82 -8.51
N VAL A 67 -7.01 10.57 -8.31
CA VAL A 67 -5.66 10.16 -8.68
C VAL A 67 -4.82 10.10 -7.42
N VAL A 68 -4.22 8.95 -7.14
CA VAL A 68 -3.31 8.77 -6.01
C VAL A 68 -1.89 8.71 -6.55
N PHE A 69 -1.06 9.66 -6.14
CA PHE A 69 0.38 9.60 -6.35
C PHE A 69 0.98 8.98 -5.11
N TYR A 70 1.78 7.93 -5.25
CA TYR A 70 2.47 7.37 -4.10
C TYR A 70 3.89 6.93 -4.47
N SER A 71 4.82 7.19 -3.57
CA SER A 71 6.20 6.73 -3.75
C SER A 71 6.27 5.23 -3.55
N GLU A 72 7.02 4.54 -4.41
CA GLU A 72 7.41 3.17 -4.12
C GLU A 72 8.36 3.13 -2.90
N PRO A 73 8.31 2.08 -2.07
CA PRO A 73 9.29 1.93 -1.00
C PRO A 73 10.68 1.74 -1.61
N GLU A 74 11.59 2.67 -1.36
CA GLU A 74 13.01 2.55 -1.71
C GLU A 74 13.87 2.58 -0.44
N GLY A 75 14.86 1.67 -0.35
CA GLY A 75 15.78 1.56 0.79
C GLY A 75 15.24 0.77 2.00
N ASN A 76 16.10 0.60 3.01
CA ASN A 76 15.88 -0.31 4.15
C ASN A 76 14.73 0.10 5.11
N GLY A 77 14.22 1.33 4.98
CA GLY A 77 13.14 1.85 5.83
C GLY A 77 11.73 1.67 5.27
N GLU A 78 11.60 1.31 3.98
CA GLU A 78 10.31 1.15 3.28
C GLU A 78 9.33 2.32 3.55
N PHE A 79 9.85 3.54 3.59
CA PHE A 79 9.02 4.73 3.78
C PHE A 79 8.25 5.02 2.50
N ILE A 80 6.95 5.30 2.64
CA ILE A 80 6.15 5.80 1.52
C ILE A 80 5.58 7.18 1.82
N SER A 81 5.36 7.97 0.78
CA SER A 81 4.54 9.18 0.83
C SER A 81 3.46 9.06 -0.22
N TYR A 82 2.28 9.60 0.05
CA TYR A 82 1.21 9.63 -0.94
C TYR A 82 0.34 10.88 -0.81
N ASP A 83 -0.17 11.33 -1.96
CA ASP A 83 -1.18 12.38 -2.08
C ASP A 83 -2.36 11.86 -2.92
N VAL A 84 -3.58 12.19 -2.50
CA VAL A 84 -4.80 11.89 -3.24
C VAL A 84 -5.34 13.18 -3.83
N LEU A 85 -5.23 13.31 -5.14
CA LEU A 85 -5.80 14.41 -5.91
C LEU A 85 -7.24 14.09 -6.29
N GLY A 86 -8.15 15.04 -6.07
CA GLY A 86 -9.55 14.99 -6.47
C GLY A 86 -10.06 16.36 -6.92
N ILE A 87 -11.35 16.43 -7.28
CA ILE A 87 -12.02 17.71 -7.52
C ILE A 87 -12.68 18.17 -6.22
N LYS A 88 -12.38 19.41 -5.81
CA LYS A 88 -13.09 20.12 -4.75
C LYS A 88 -13.41 21.52 -5.26
N GLU A 89 -14.66 21.96 -5.10
CA GLU A 89 -15.10 23.29 -5.57
C GLU A 89 -14.76 23.54 -7.05
N LYS A 90 -14.97 22.53 -7.91
CA LYS A 90 -14.69 22.54 -9.36
C LYS A 90 -13.22 22.68 -9.76
N VAL A 91 -12.28 22.60 -8.81
CA VAL A 91 -10.84 22.68 -9.09
C VAL A 91 -10.08 21.45 -8.56
N PRO A 92 -9.01 21.01 -9.23
CA PRO A 92 -8.11 19.98 -8.72
C PRO A 92 -7.45 20.41 -7.39
N ARG A 93 -7.55 19.56 -6.37
CA ARG A 93 -6.98 19.78 -5.03
C ARG A 93 -6.52 18.46 -4.41
N ILE A 94 -5.46 18.52 -3.59
CA ILE A 94 -5.11 17.41 -2.71
C ILE A 94 -6.23 17.31 -1.65
N LEU A 95 -6.88 16.15 -1.60
CA LEU A 95 -7.94 15.86 -0.63
C LEU A 95 -7.35 15.40 0.70
N ILE A 96 -6.36 14.52 0.63
CA ILE A 96 -5.64 13.92 1.74
C ILE A 96 -4.22 13.55 1.27
N GLY A 97 -3.30 13.43 2.21
CA GLY A 97 -1.94 12.95 1.95
C GLY A 97 -1.18 12.69 3.24
N GLU A 98 -0.14 11.87 3.15
CA GLU A 98 0.74 11.53 4.26
C GLU A 98 2.17 11.42 3.74
N LYS A 99 3.14 11.89 4.52
CA LYS A 99 4.56 11.88 4.14
C LYS A 99 5.35 10.99 5.08
N ALA A 100 6.40 10.37 4.54
CA ALA A 100 7.37 9.57 5.28
C ALA A 100 6.71 8.54 6.22
N LEU A 101 5.76 7.79 5.69
CA LEU A 101 5.09 6.72 6.41
C LEU A 101 6.00 5.48 6.47
N PHE A 102 6.57 5.21 7.64
CA PHE A 102 7.44 4.06 7.87
C PHE A 102 6.70 2.73 7.65
N GLN A 103 7.27 1.85 6.81
CA GLN A 103 6.66 0.57 6.43
C GLN A 103 5.21 0.72 5.99
N GLY A 104 4.95 1.82 5.29
CA GLY A 104 3.62 2.17 4.85
C GLY A 104 3.23 1.44 3.58
N THR A 105 1.92 1.27 3.39
CA THR A 105 1.36 0.86 2.10
C THR A 105 0.11 1.66 1.80
N VAL A 106 -0.12 1.95 0.52
CA VAL A 106 -1.36 2.55 0.04
C VAL A 106 -1.80 1.83 -1.23
N PHE A 107 -3.06 1.40 -1.26
CA PHE A 107 -3.63 0.72 -2.41
C PHE A 107 -5.15 0.78 -2.41
N PHE A 108 -5.74 0.57 -3.58
CA PHE A 108 -7.18 0.35 -3.68
C PHE A 108 -7.54 -1.12 -3.46
N TYR A 109 -8.52 -1.35 -2.59
CA TYR A 109 -9.27 -2.59 -2.51
C TYR A 109 -10.71 -2.29 -2.91
N ASP A 110 -11.11 -2.79 -4.09
CA ASP A 110 -12.31 -2.32 -4.82
C ASP A 110 -12.28 -0.81 -5.04
N THR A 111 -13.28 -0.09 -4.55
CA THR A 111 -13.42 1.38 -4.55
C THR A 111 -12.93 2.02 -3.26
N ARG A 112 -12.34 1.26 -2.32
CA ARG A 112 -11.86 1.75 -1.03
C ARG A 112 -10.36 2.00 -1.09
N LEU A 113 -9.94 3.20 -0.67
CA LEU A 113 -8.53 3.51 -0.48
C LEU A 113 -8.07 3.00 0.90
N ILE A 114 -7.15 2.04 0.88
CA ILE A 114 -6.57 1.42 2.06
C ILE A 114 -5.18 2.00 2.31
N ARG A 115 -4.91 2.33 3.57
CA ARG A 115 -3.59 2.74 4.07
C ARG A 115 -3.16 1.75 5.15
N GLY A 116 -1.94 1.22 5.04
CA GLY A 116 -1.37 0.27 6.02
C GLY A 116 -0.07 0.77 6.63
N VAL A 117 0.23 0.31 7.85
CA VAL A 117 1.57 0.31 8.46
C VAL A 117 1.82 -1.10 8.97
N GLY A 118 2.81 -1.78 8.39
CA GLY A 118 2.91 -3.23 8.54
C GLY A 118 1.62 -3.90 8.06
N ASN A 119 1.04 -4.77 8.89
CA ASN A 119 -0.25 -5.41 8.61
C ASN A 119 -1.44 -4.77 9.34
N LYS A 120 -1.27 -3.54 9.86
CA LYS A 120 -2.39 -2.76 10.39
C LYS A 120 -2.95 -1.87 9.29
N PHE A 121 -4.16 -2.18 8.84
CA PHE A 121 -4.81 -1.44 7.77
C PHE A 121 -5.89 -0.51 8.31
N LYS A 122 -6.03 0.62 7.65
CA LYS A 122 -7.09 1.59 7.85
C LYS A 122 -7.72 1.89 6.50
N VAL A 123 -9.02 2.09 6.51
CA VAL A 123 -9.76 2.57 5.35
C VAL A 123 -10.17 4.00 5.60
N TRP A 124 -10.06 4.83 4.57
CA TRP A 124 -10.63 6.15 4.63
C TRP A 124 -12.15 6.10 4.55
N SER A 125 -12.78 6.98 5.32
CA SER A 125 -14.23 7.15 5.38
C SER A 125 -14.56 8.64 5.47
N MET A 126 -15.82 8.98 5.23
CA MET A 126 -16.35 10.30 5.56
C MET A 126 -17.01 10.23 6.94
N ASP A 127 -16.67 11.15 7.82
CA ASP A 127 -17.31 11.34 9.11
C ASP A 127 -17.60 12.82 9.31
N HIS A 128 -18.88 13.19 9.45
CA HIS A 128 -19.33 14.59 9.56
C HIS A 128 -18.68 15.54 8.52
N ASN A 129 -18.69 15.14 7.23
CA ASN A 129 -18.05 15.84 6.11
C ASN A 129 -16.53 16.05 6.22
N LYS A 130 -15.85 15.26 7.06
CA LYS A 130 -14.39 15.22 7.17
C LYS A 130 -13.87 13.84 6.82
N PHE A 131 -12.71 13.79 6.18
CA PHE A 131 -12.00 12.54 5.97
C PHE A 131 -11.53 11.98 7.32
N ALA A 132 -11.87 10.73 7.59
CA ALA A 132 -11.50 10.02 8.81
C ALA A 132 -10.99 8.61 8.50
N PHE A 133 -10.01 8.17 9.27
CA PHE A 133 -9.53 6.79 9.22
C PHE A 133 -10.34 5.88 10.14
N LYS A 134 -10.80 4.76 9.60
CA LYS A 134 -11.38 3.67 10.39
C LYS A 134 -10.50 2.43 10.29
N PRO A 135 -10.33 1.64 11.38
CA PRO A 135 -9.67 0.35 11.31
C PRO A 135 -10.27 -0.51 10.20
N PHE A 136 -9.43 -1.24 9.47
CA PHE A 136 -9.85 -2.10 8.38
C PHE A 136 -9.18 -3.45 8.50
N ILE A 137 -9.98 -4.51 8.49
CA ILE A 137 -9.48 -5.87 8.38
C ILE A 137 -9.51 -6.23 6.90
N ILE A 138 -8.35 -6.55 6.34
CA ILE A 138 -8.26 -7.03 4.97
C ILE A 138 -9.04 -8.35 4.88
N PRO A 139 -9.99 -8.48 3.94
CA PRO A 139 -10.70 -9.74 3.78
C PRO A 139 -9.77 -10.85 3.26
N PRO A 140 -10.12 -12.12 3.48
CA PRO A 140 -9.42 -13.25 2.88
C PRO A 140 -9.37 -13.12 1.36
N TYR A 141 -8.19 -13.30 0.77
CA TYR A 141 -7.99 -13.31 -0.67
C TYR A 141 -8.54 -14.62 -1.23
N PRO A 142 -9.29 -14.60 -2.35
CA PRO A 142 -9.87 -15.81 -2.92
C PRO A 142 -8.83 -16.90 -3.17
N ASN A 143 -9.11 -18.12 -2.71
CA ASN A 143 -8.25 -19.30 -2.85
C ASN A 143 -6.85 -19.18 -2.24
N ALA A 144 -6.59 -18.18 -1.38
CA ALA A 144 -5.34 -18.10 -0.64
C ALA A 144 -5.34 -19.06 0.57
N HIS A 145 -4.17 -19.61 0.86
CA HIS A 145 -3.92 -20.27 2.13
C HIS A 145 -3.77 -19.19 3.22
N ILE A 146 -4.65 -19.19 4.21
CA ILE A 146 -4.77 -18.11 5.19
C ILE A 146 -4.06 -18.48 6.49
N ILE A 147 -2.98 -17.76 6.79
CA ILE A 147 -2.29 -17.84 8.09
C ILE A 147 -2.76 -16.69 8.97
N ARG A 148 -3.38 -17.03 10.09
CA ARG A 148 -3.92 -16.04 11.02
C ARG A 148 -3.04 -15.87 12.22
N TYR A 149 -2.79 -14.62 12.58
CA TYR A 149 -2.05 -14.27 13.78
C TYR A 149 -2.72 -13.09 14.48
N GLY A 150 -2.24 -12.79 15.68
CA GLY A 150 -2.46 -11.49 16.28
C GLY A 150 -1.42 -11.17 17.33
N ILE A 151 -1.59 -10.02 17.95
CA ILE A 151 -0.74 -9.51 19.03
C ILE A 151 -1.66 -9.27 20.22
N ASP A 152 -1.30 -9.75 21.41
CA ASP A 152 -2.10 -9.49 22.60
C ASP A 152 -1.84 -8.08 23.16
N SER A 153 -2.58 -7.67 24.20
CA SER A 153 -2.39 -6.37 24.85
C SER A 153 -1.06 -6.22 25.57
N LYS A 154 -0.30 -7.31 25.74
CA LYS A 154 1.04 -7.32 26.32
C LYS A 154 2.12 -7.28 25.25
N GLY A 155 1.77 -7.31 23.97
CA GLY A 155 2.72 -7.32 22.84
C GLY A 155 3.23 -8.70 22.43
N ASN A 156 2.64 -9.79 22.94
CA ASN A 156 3.03 -11.14 22.51
C ASN A 156 2.34 -11.49 21.20
N VAL A 157 3.11 -12.00 20.24
CA VAL A 157 2.55 -12.54 19.00
C VAL A 157 2.01 -13.96 19.25
N TYR A 158 0.78 -14.21 18.80
CA TYR A 158 0.18 -15.53 18.75
C TYR A 158 -0.17 -15.89 17.30
N VAL A 159 0.23 -17.08 16.88
CA VAL A 159 -0.06 -17.65 15.56
C VAL A 159 -0.21 -19.15 15.70
N HIS A 160 -1.15 -19.75 14.97
CA HIS A 160 -1.28 -21.20 14.90
C HIS A 160 -1.87 -21.61 13.54
N PRO A 161 -1.28 -22.61 12.85
CA PRO A 161 -0.05 -23.34 13.22
C PRO A 161 1.25 -22.54 12.92
N TYR A 162 2.37 -23.00 13.48
CA TYR A 162 3.71 -22.41 13.27
C TYR A 162 4.48 -23.02 12.10
N ASN A 163 3.98 -24.13 11.54
CA ASN A 163 4.55 -24.82 10.40
C ASN A 163 3.43 -25.14 9.42
N GLU A 164 3.61 -24.79 8.16
CA GLU A 164 2.63 -25.02 7.10
C GLU A 164 3.31 -25.68 5.90
N SER A 165 2.60 -26.60 5.24
CA SER A 165 3.04 -27.16 3.96
C SER A 165 2.25 -26.54 2.83
N ILE A 166 2.93 -25.86 1.92
CA ILE A 166 2.30 -25.05 0.87
C ILE A 166 2.71 -25.55 -0.52
N LYS A 167 1.74 -25.78 -1.39
CA LYS A 167 2.00 -26.17 -2.77
C LYS A 167 2.56 -25.01 -3.59
N ILE A 168 3.50 -25.27 -4.49
CA ILE A 168 3.97 -24.30 -5.50
C ILE A 168 2.79 -23.69 -6.28
N GLY A 169 2.87 -22.39 -6.55
CA GLY A 169 1.83 -21.63 -7.26
C GLY A 169 0.74 -21.08 -6.34
N SER A 170 0.68 -21.51 -5.08
CA SER A 170 -0.30 -21.01 -4.10
C SER A 170 -0.05 -19.55 -3.74
N ILE A 171 -1.12 -18.88 -3.34
CA ILE A 171 -1.06 -17.59 -2.64
C ILE A 171 -1.18 -17.87 -1.14
N VAL A 172 -0.28 -17.34 -0.34
CA VAL A 172 -0.37 -17.33 1.12
C VAL A 172 -0.77 -15.92 1.56
N GLN A 173 -1.73 -15.81 2.46
CA GLN A 173 -2.10 -14.54 3.08
C GLN A 173 -1.87 -14.60 4.58
N LEU A 174 -1.02 -13.70 5.07
CA LEU A 174 -0.90 -13.40 6.47
C LEU A 174 -2.02 -12.42 6.87
N LEU A 175 -2.89 -12.84 7.78
CA LEU A 175 -4.06 -12.08 8.21
C LEU A 175 -4.02 -11.81 9.72
N LYS A 176 -3.82 -10.54 10.08
CA LYS A 176 -3.92 -10.07 11.46
C LYS A 176 -5.38 -10.07 11.92
N LYS A 177 -5.67 -10.73 13.03
CA LYS A 177 -7.03 -10.85 13.59
C LYS A 177 -7.39 -9.73 14.55
N ASP A 178 -6.42 -9.21 15.29
CA ASP A 178 -6.68 -8.18 16.29
C ASP A 178 -6.72 -6.77 15.66
N LEU A 179 -7.52 -5.90 16.28
CA LEU A 179 -7.65 -4.49 15.91
C LEU A 179 -6.93 -3.57 16.90
N ASN A 180 -6.05 -4.11 17.73
CA ASN A 180 -5.40 -3.32 18.76
C ASN A 180 -4.38 -2.34 18.15
N ASN A 181 -3.80 -1.51 19.01
CA ASN A 181 -2.91 -0.46 18.55
C ASN A 181 -1.47 -0.91 18.25
N TYR A 182 -1.12 -2.18 18.47
CA TYR A 182 0.21 -2.69 18.14
C TYR A 182 0.39 -2.74 16.63
N THR A 183 1.42 -2.05 16.15
CA THR A 183 1.98 -2.25 14.81
C THR A 183 2.83 -3.51 14.81
N ASP A 184 3.18 -3.97 13.62
CA ASP A 184 4.08 -5.10 13.44
C ASP A 184 4.90 -4.96 12.17
N ARG A 185 6.08 -5.55 12.18
CA ARG A 185 6.91 -5.73 11.00
C ARG A 185 6.89 -7.20 10.62
N THR A 186 6.78 -7.47 9.32
CA THR A 186 6.93 -8.82 8.78
C THR A 186 8.27 -8.91 8.05
N LEU A 187 9.09 -9.88 8.42
CA LEU A 187 10.30 -10.24 7.68
C LEU A 187 10.11 -11.59 7.02
N ILE A 188 10.71 -11.78 5.85
CA ILE A 188 10.68 -13.04 5.12
C ILE A 188 12.08 -13.42 4.69
N SER A 189 12.45 -14.66 5.00
CA SER A 189 13.59 -15.33 4.41
C SER A 189 13.13 -16.56 3.65
N SER A 190 13.82 -16.89 2.56
CA SER A 190 13.47 -18.02 1.69
C SER A 190 14.72 -18.71 1.15
N ILE A 191 14.64 -20.04 1.02
CA ILE A 191 15.67 -20.91 0.43
C ILE A 191 14.96 -21.86 -0.56
N PRO A 192 15.28 -21.83 -1.87
CA PRO A 192 16.16 -20.86 -2.52
C PRO A 192 15.60 -19.43 -2.41
N PRO A 193 16.46 -18.40 -2.59
CA PRO A 193 16.00 -17.02 -2.61
C PRO A 193 14.83 -16.85 -3.60
N ASN A 194 13.79 -16.12 -3.19
CA ASN A 194 12.58 -15.85 -3.97
C ASN A 194 11.62 -17.03 -4.18
N CYS A 195 11.77 -18.15 -3.46
CA CYS A 195 10.76 -19.22 -3.48
C CYS A 195 9.39 -18.73 -2.97
N VAL A 196 9.40 -17.67 -2.16
CA VAL A 196 8.23 -16.88 -1.77
C VAL A 196 8.49 -15.41 -2.11
N LYS A 197 7.54 -14.76 -2.78
CA LYS A 197 7.61 -13.33 -3.15
C LYS A 197 6.46 -12.56 -2.53
N TYR A 198 6.78 -11.47 -1.82
CA TYR A 198 5.77 -10.53 -1.35
C TYR A 198 5.07 -9.83 -2.52
N MET A 199 3.74 -9.73 -2.43
CA MET A 199 2.90 -9.03 -3.38
C MET A 199 2.41 -7.71 -2.81
N ARG A 200 1.57 -7.77 -1.77
CA ARG A 200 0.98 -6.61 -1.06
C ARG A 200 0.20 -7.06 0.17
N ALA A 201 0.09 -6.22 1.19
CA ALA A 201 -0.86 -6.38 2.30
C ALA A 201 -0.88 -7.81 2.92
N GLY A 202 0.31 -8.33 3.25
CA GLY A 202 0.47 -9.69 3.77
C GLY A 202 0.24 -10.82 2.76
N LEU A 203 0.10 -10.55 1.46
CA LEU A 203 0.01 -11.57 0.41
C LEU A 203 1.38 -11.96 -0.13
N PHE A 204 1.59 -13.26 -0.26
CA PHE A 204 2.82 -13.85 -0.77
C PHE A 204 2.48 -14.85 -1.88
N LYS A 205 3.24 -14.83 -2.96
CA LYS A 205 3.17 -15.84 -4.02
C LYS A 205 4.30 -16.84 -3.87
N VAL A 206 3.94 -18.12 -3.87
CA VAL A 206 4.88 -19.23 -3.83
C VAL A 206 5.28 -19.59 -5.25
N ASN A 207 6.56 -19.44 -5.60
CA ASN A 207 7.06 -19.53 -6.97
C ASN A 207 7.79 -20.84 -7.27
N SER A 208 8.43 -21.45 -6.27
CA SER A 208 9.27 -22.64 -6.46
C SER A 208 9.40 -23.45 -5.18
N LYS A 209 9.84 -24.71 -5.31
CA LYS A 209 10.08 -25.62 -4.19
C LYS A 209 11.14 -25.05 -3.24
N GLY A 210 10.98 -25.29 -1.94
CA GLY A 210 11.96 -24.84 -0.95
C GLY A 210 11.36 -24.69 0.44
N SER A 211 11.97 -23.81 1.24
CA SER A 211 11.48 -23.42 2.56
C SER A 211 11.47 -21.90 2.68
N ALA A 212 10.48 -21.36 3.38
CA ALA A 212 10.45 -19.95 3.74
C ALA A 212 10.11 -19.79 5.23
N LYS A 213 10.55 -18.67 5.81
CA LYS A 213 10.24 -18.29 7.18
C LYS A 213 9.65 -16.89 7.19
N ILE A 214 8.46 -16.76 7.76
CA ILE A 214 7.79 -15.48 7.98
C ILE A 214 7.95 -15.15 9.47
N THR A 215 8.66 -14.06 9.78
CA THR A 215 8.86 -13.58 11.15
C THR A 215 7.97 -12.37 11.39
N ILE A 216 7.12 -12.44 12.40
CA ILE A 216 6.25 -11.35 12.86
C ILE A 216 6.91 -10.71 14.07
N ILE A 217 7.24 -9.43 13.97
CA ILE A 217 7.92 -8.65 15.01
C ILE A 217 6.94 -7.59 15.55
N PRO A 218 6.46 -7.70 16.79
CA PRO A 218 5.56 -6.72 17.37
C PRO A 218 6.25 -5.36 17.52
N GLN A 219 5.48 -4.27 17.41
CA GLN A 219 5.96 -2.87 17.39
C GLN A 219 6.97 -2.53 16.27
N GLY A 220 7.33 -3.50 15.44
CA GLY A 220 8.28 -3.37 14.35
C GLY A 220 9.74 -3.65 14.72
N TYR A 221 10.07 -3.76 16.02
CA TYR A 221 11.45 -3.90 16.50
C TYR A 221 11.63 -4.83 17.72
N ASP A 222 10.56 -5.28 18.39
CA ASP A 222 10.65 -6.13 19.57
C ASP A 222 10.91 -7.60 19.17
N LEU A 223 12.18 -7.93 18.95
CA LEU A 223 12.62 -9.26 18.49
C LEU A 223 12.40 -10.35 19.56
N ASP A 224 12.46 -10.00 20.84
CA ASP A 224 12.28 -10.95 21.95
C ASP A 224 10.88 -11.56 21.95
N ARG A 225 9.90 -10.83 21.42
CA ARG A 225 8.50 -11.26 21.31
C ARG A 225 8.10 -11.64 19.89
N SER A 226 9.08 -11.76 18.99
CA SER A 226 8.83 -12.17 17.62
C SER A 226 8.37 -13.64 17.55
N LYS A 227 7.64 -13.98 16.48
CA LYS A 227 7.27 -15.36 16.17
C LYS A 227 7.55 -15.69 14.73
N ASP A 228 8.11 -16.87 14.54
CA ASP A 228 8.40 -17.44 13.24
C ASP A 228 7.29 -18.40 12.82
N ILE A 229 6.96 -18.35 11.53
CA ILE A 229 6.09 -19.29 10.83
C ILE A 229 6.93 -19.90 9.72
N ASN A 230 7.13 -21.21 9.76
CA ASN A 230 7.89 -21.92 8.74
C ASN A 230 6.96 -22.46 7.66
N LEU A 231 7.31 -22.24 6.41
CA LEU A 231 6.61 -22.73 5.24
C LEU A 231 7.51 -23.78 4.56
N ASN A 232 7.02 -25.01 4.46
CA ASN A 232 7.62 -26.05 3.65
C ASN A 232 6.92 -26.10 2.28
N ILE A 233 7.65 -25.85 1.21
CA ILE A 233 7.08 -25.64 -0.12
C ILE A 233 7.37 -26.84 -1.01
N TYR A 234 6.31 -27.42 -1.58
CA TYR A 234 6.36 -28.67 -2.36
C TYR A 234 5.72 -28.57 -3.74
#